data_AF-A0A5C9BGP6-F1
#
_entry.id   AF-A0A5C9BGP6-F1
#
_cell.length_a   1.000
_cell.length_b   1.000
_cell.length_c   1.000
_cell.angle_alpha   90.00
_cell.angle_beta   90.00
_cell.angle_gamma   90.00
#
_symmetry.space_group_name_H-M   'P 1'
#
loop_
_entity.id
_entity.type
_entity.pdbx_description
1 polymer ?
#
loop_
_entity_poly.entity_id
_entity_poly.type
_entity_poly.pdbx_seq_one_letter_code
_entity_poly.pdbx_strand_id
1 'polypeptide(L)' 'LEEHLAAIERDLIRRALLKAKRNKTLAAKLLGIPRPVLYRRMEALEMSDDDL' A
#
# COMPACT_ATOMS: atom_id res chain seq x y z
N LEU A 1 4.74 -5.39 -18.81
CA LEU A 1 3.65 -5.97 -17.99
C LEU A 1 3.85 -5.64 -16.50
N GLU A 2 5.07 -5.82 -15.98
CA GLU A 2 5.42 -5.57 -14.57
C GLU A 2 5.17 -4.13 -14.10
N GLU A 3 5.50 -3.13 -14.91
CA GLU A 3 5.26 -1.71 -14.56
C GLU A 3 3.78 -1.37 -14.36
N HIS A 4 2.89 -1.96 -15.17
CA HIS A 4 1.44 -1.77 -15.03
C HIS A 4 0.91 -2.41 -13.74
N LEU A 5 1.45 -3.57 -13.36
CA LEU A 5 1.07 -4.24 -12.12
C LEU A 5 1.52 -3.42 -10.89
N ALA A 6 2.74 -2.88 -10.93
CA ALA A 6 3.26 -2.00 -9.88
C ALA A 6 2.44 -0.71 -9.75
N ALA A 7 1.98 -0.13 -10.87
CA ALA A 7 1.13 1.07 -10.84
C ALA A 7 -0.24 0.81 -10.20
N ILE A 8 -0.90 -0.30 -10.57
CA ILE A 8 -2.18 -0.70 -9.97
C ILE A 8 -2.02 -0.95 -8.48
N GLU A 9 -0.96 -1.64 -8.10
CA GLU A 9 -0.70 -1.93 -6.69
C GLU A 9 -0.44 -0.67 -5.87
N ARG A 10 0.37 0.27 -6.38
CA ARG A 10 0.58 1.57 -5.72
C ARG A 10 -0.75 2.29 -5.48
N ASP A 11 -1.64 2.30 -6.47
CA ASP A 11 -2.95 2.94 -6.34
C ASP A 11 -3.84 2.23 -5.29
N LEU A 12 -3.86 0.89 -5.28
CA LEU A 12 -4.58 0.12 -4.26
C LEU A 12 -4.07 0.42 -2.85
N ILE A 13 -2.75 0.40 -2.65
CA ILE A 13 -2.12 0.70 -1.36
C ILE A 13 -2.41 2.14 -0.95
N ARG A 14 -2.28 3.11 -1.85
CA ARG A 14 -2.59 4.53 -1.60
C ARG A 14 -4.03 4.72 -1.16
N ARG A 15 -5.00 4.14 -1.88
CA ARG A 15 -6.43 4.24 -1.54
C ARG A 15 -6.74 3.61 -0.18
N ALA A 16 -6.13 2.48 0.13
CA ALA A 16 -6.30 1.83 1.43
C ALA A 16 -5.74 2.71 2.57
N LEU A 17 -4.56 3.30 2.38
CA LEU A 17 -3.95 4.21 3.37
C LEU A 17 -4.78 5.48 3.56
N LEU A 18 -5.29 6.10 2.49
CA LEU A 18 -6.18 7.26 2.58
C LEU A 18 -7.48 6.93 3.34
N LYS A 19 -8.14 5.82 2.98
CA LYS A 19 -9.36 5.34 3.69
C LYS A 19 -9.09 5.04 5.17
N ALA A 20 -7.90 4.53 5.47
CA ALA A 20 -7.47 4.22 6.82
C ALA A 20 -6.91 5.44 7.58
N LYS A 21 -6.93 6.65 7.02
CA LYS A 21 -6.31 7.85 7.60
C LYS A 21 -4.85 7.60 8.00
N ARG A 22 -4.08 7.01 7.09
CA ARG A 22 -2.68 6.58 7.26
C ARG A 22 -2.43 5.50 8.33
N ASN A 23 -3.48 4.89 8.90
CA ASN A 23 -3.32 3.75 9.81
C ASN A 23 -2.94 2.48 9.03
N LYS A 24 -1.65 2.13 9.03
CA LYS A 24 -1.08 0.98 8.30
C LYS A 24 -1.70 -0.37 8.70
N THR A 25 -2.09 -0.54 9.96
CA THR A 25 -2.76 -1.76 10.42
C THR A 25 -4.16 -1.88 9.80
N LEU A 26 -4.90 -0.78 9.76
CA LEU A 26 -6.23 -0.76 9.14
C LEU A 26 -6.14 -0.85 7.61
N ALA A 27 -5.16 -0.19 6.97
CA ALA A 27 -4.93 -0.30 5.54
C ALA A 27 -4.61 -1.74 5.11
N ALA A 28 -3.75 -2.44 5.85
CA ALA A 28 -3.45 -3.86 5.58
C ALA A 28 -4.71 -4.73 5.69
N LYS A 29 -5.57 -4.49 6.70
CA LYS A 29 -6.87 -5.16 6.82
C LYS A 29 -7.78 -4.87 5.62
N LEU A 30 -7.85 -3.62 5.15
CA LEU A 30 -8.65 -3.24 3.97
C LEU A 30 -8.15 -3.90 2.68
N LEU A 31 -6.84 -4.14 2.57
CA LEU A 31 -6.21 -4.84 1.44
C LEU A 31 -6.28 -6.37 1.55
N GLY A 32 -6.75 -6.91 2.68
CA GLY A 32 -6.82 -8.36 2.90
C GLY A 32 -5.46 -9.03 3.07
N ILE A 33 -4.42 -8.29 3.46
CA ILE A 33 -3.06 -8.80 3.62
C ILE A 33 -2.54 -8.63 5.06
N PRO A 34 -1.59 -9.47 5.52
CA PRO A 34 -0.91 -9.23 6.78
C PRO A 34 -0.13 -7.91 6.77
N ARG A 35 -0.10 -7.21 7.90
CA ARG A 35 0.64 -5.95 8.05
C ARG A 35 2.12 -6.03 7.60
N PRO A 36 2.91 -7.09 7.91
CA PRO A 36 4.28 -7.20 7.43
C PRO A 36 4.40 -7.35 5.90
N VAL A 37 3.35 -7.80 5.22
CA VAL A 37 3.32 -7.85 3.75
C VAL A 37 3.13 -6.44 3.21
N LEU A 38 2.22 -5.64 3.78
CA LEU A 38 2.04 -4.24 3.38
C LEU A 38 3.37 -3.46 3.44
N TYR A 39 4.13 -3.57 4.53
CA TYR A 39 5.44 -2.91 4.63
C TYR A 39 6.41 -3.36 3.54
N ARG A 40 6.54 -4.67 3.31
CA ARG A 40 7.40 -5.22 2.24
C ARG A 40 6.98 -4.73 0.85
N ARG A 41 5.68 -4.58 0.59
CA ARG A 41 5.17 -4.05 -0.68
C ARG A 41 5.43 -2.55 -0.81
N MET A 42 5.26 -1.78 0.26
CA MET A 42 5.60 -0.35 0.25
C MET A 42 7.09 -0.12 -0.01
N GLU A 43 7.98 -0.89 0.64
CA GLU A 43 9.43 -0.84 0.37
C GLU A 43 9.76 -1.20 -1.08
N ALA A 44 9.21 -2.31 -1.60
CA ALA A 44 9.45 -2.74 -2.98
C ALA A 44 8.92 -1.77 -4.05
N LEU A 45 7.95 -0.92 -3.68
CA LEU A 45 7.35 0.09 -4.56
C LEU A 45 7.88 1.50 -4.29
N GLU A 46 8.87 1.63 -3.41
CA GLU A 46 9.47 2.91 -2.98
C GLU A 46 8.42 3.92 -2.48
N MET A 47 7.37 3.44 -1.82
CA MET A 47 6.29 4.27 -1.28
C MET A 47 6.65 4.77 0.12
N SER A 48 6.71 6.09 0.29
CA SER A 48 6.84 6.71 1.61
C SER A 48 5.49 7.20 2.16
N ASP A 49 5.44 7.47 3.47
CA ASP A 49 4.25 8.10 4.06
C ASP A 49 4.07 9.57 3.62
N ASP A 50 5.15 10.18 3.10
CA ASP A 50 5.17 11.58 2.66
C ASP A 50 4.52 11.74 1.28
N ASP A 51 4.46 10.67 0.48
CA ASP A 51 3.89 10.67 -0.88
C ASP A 51 2.35 10.60 -0.94
N LEU A 52 1.68 10.43 0.22
CA LEU A 52 0.26 10.04 0.35
C LEU A 52 -0.70 11.21 0.57
#